data_AF-A0A369T8F3-F1
#
_entry.id   AF-A0A369T8F3-F1
#
_cell.length_a   1.000
_cell.length_b   1.000
_cell.length_c   1.000
_cell.angle_alpha   90.00
_cell.angle_beta   90.00
_cell.angle_gamma   90.00
#
_symmetry.space_group_name_H-M   'P 1'
#
loop_
_entity.id
_entity.type
_entity.pdbx_description
1 polymer ?
#
loop_
_entity_poly.entity_id
_entity_poly.type
_entity_poly.pdbx_seq_one_letter_code
_entity_poly.pdbx_strand_id
1 'polypeptide(L)' 'MGVRRKGIRAERDLLERFWSLGIGAVRVAGSGVSAHPSADIVAGFRGRIAIIEV' A
#
# COMPACT_ATOMS: atom_id res chain seq x y z
N MET A 1 -6.01 -18.85 8.91
CA MET A 1 -5.77 -17.48 9.42
C MET A 1 -4.32 -16.98 9.26
N GLY A 2 -3.45 -17.57 8.43
CA GLY A 2 -2.03 -17.18 8.33
C GLY A 2 -1.65 -16.21 7.19
N VAL A 3 -2.38 -16.24 6.07
CA VAL A 3 -2.02 -15.50 4.83
C VAL A 3 -2.20 -13.98 4.99
N ARG A 4 -3.33 -13.55 5.56
CA ARG A 4 -3.63 -12.12 5.80
C ARG A 4 -2.59 -11.41 6.66
N ARG A 5 -2.03 -12.07 7.68
CA ARG A 5 -1.00 -11.48 8.55
C ARG A 5 0.33 -11.24 7.81
N LYS A 6 0.69 -12.13 6.87
CA LYS A 6 1.91 -11.96 6.08
C LYS A 6 1.78 -10.81 5.08
N GLY A 7 0.64 -10.70 4.39
CA GLY A 7 0.35 -9.58 3.47
C GLY A 7 0.39 -8.23 4.19
N ILE A 8 -0.32 -8.11 5.32
CA ILE A 8 -0.31 -6.89 6.14
C ILE A 8 1.11 -6.47 6.57
N ARG A 9 2.00 -7.43 6.86
CA ARG A 9 3.39 -7.12 7.19
C ARG A 9 4.15 -6.60 5.98
N ALA A 10 4.02 -7.25 4.82
CA ALA A 10 4.67 -6.80 3.60
C ALA A 10 4.23 -5.38 3.19
N GLU A 11 2.93 -5.08 3.27
CA GLU A 11 2.40 -3.74 3.02
C GLU A 11 2.98 -2.70 3.98
N ARG A 12 3.11 -3.03 5.27
CA ARG A 12 3.69 -2.14 6.28
C ARG A 12 5.18 -1.91 6.05
N ASP A 13 5.93 -2.96 5.78
CA ASP A 13 7.37 -2.86 5.52
C ASP A 13 7.63 -2.02 4.25
N LEU A 14 6.79 -2.16 3.22
CA LEU A 14 6.85 -1.33 2.01
C LEU A 14 6.44 0.13 2.28
N LEU A 15 5.39 0.36 3.08
CA LEU A 15 4.96 1.70 3.49
C LEU A 15 6.09 2.46 4.21
N GLU A 16 6.71 1.84 5.22
CA GLU A 16 7.85 2.41 5.96
C GLU A 16 9.03 2.72 5.02
N ARG A 17 9.26 1.86 4.02
CA ARG A 17 10.33 2.09 3.03
C ARG A 17 10.02 3.25 2.09
N PHE A 18 8.76 3.50 1.73
CA PHE A 18 8.42 4.70 0.98
C PHE A 18 8.69 5.96 1.81
N TRP A 19 8.25 5.97 3.08
CA TRP A 19 8.47 7.10 3.97
C TRP A 19 9.95 7.36 4.23
N SER A 20 10.79 6.33 4.38
CA SER A 20 12.24 6.50 4.54
C SER A 20 12.95 7.06 3.30
N LEU A 21 12.34 6.94 2.12
CA LEU A 21 12.81 7.52 0.87
C LEU A 21 12.22 8.91 0.57
N GLY A 22 11.42 9.47 1.49
CA GLY A 22 10.72 10.75 1.27
C GLY A 22 9.56 10.66 0.28
N ILE A 23 9.03 9.46 0.05
CA ILE A 23 7.87 9.20 -0.80
C ILE A 23 6.65 9.11 0.12
N GLY A 24 5.69 10.02 -0.05
CA GLY A 24 4.44 9.96 0.71
C GLY A 24 3.61 8.77 0.24
N ALA A 25 3.20 7.89 1.14
CA ALA A 25 2.42 6.70 0.80
C ALA A 25 1.36 6.38 1.86
N VAL A 26 0.28 5.73 1.42
CA VAL A 26 -0.83 5.29 2.27
C VAL A 26 -1.29 3.87 1.88
N ARG A 27 -1.75 3.12 2.88
CA ARG A 27 -2.49 1.86 2.66
C ARG A 27 -3.96 2.15 2.43
N VAL A 28 -4.58 1.43 1.51
CA VAL A 28 -6.00 1.61 1.19
C VAL A 28 -6.85 0.74 2.12
N ALA A 29 -7.75 1.37 2.87
CA ALA A 29 -8.67 0.65 3.75
C ALA A 29 -9.65 -0.20 2.92
N GLY A 30 -9.79 -1.48 3.28
CA GLY A 30 -10.75 -2.38 2.64
C GLY A 30 -10.38 -2.82 1.22
N SER A 31 -9.12 -2.72 0.81
CA SER A 31 -8.67 -3.05 -0.55
C SER A 31 -9.15 -4.43 -1.03
N GLY A 32 -8.96 -5.46 -0.21
CA GLY A 32 -9.35 -6.83 -0.54
C GLY A 32 -10.85 -7.17 -0.40
N VAL A 33 -11.73 -6.20 -0.11
CA VAL A 33 -13.19 -6.43 0.00
C VAL A 33 -14.04 -5.40 -0.74
N SER A 34 -13.41 -4.43 -1.40
CA SER A 34 -14.10 -3.41 -2.18
C SER A 34 -14.85 -4.03 -3.37
N ALA A 35 -16.07 -3.54 -3.64
CA ALA A 35 -16.81 -3.86 -4.88
C ALA A 35 -16.31 -3.05 -6.09
N HIS A 36 -15.48 -2.03 -5.85
CA HIS A 36 -14.85 -1.19 -6.86
C HIS A 36 -13.36 -1.50 -6.99
N PRO A 37 -12.72 -1.16 -8.13
CA PRO A 37 -11.27 -1.27 -8.26
C PRO A 37 -10.56 -0.59 -7.10
N SER A 38 -9.63 -1.31 -6.48
CA SER A 38 -8.83 -0.84 -5.36
C SER A 38 -7.37 -1.23 -5.58
N ALA A 39 -6.48 -0.48 -4.95
CA ALA A 39 -5.09 -0.86 -4.75
C ALA A 39 -4.88 -1.24 -3.30
N ASP A 40 -3.74 -1.82 -2.97
CA ASP A 40 -3.30 -2.00 -1.58
C ASP A 40 -2.60 -0.74 -1.05
N ILE A 41 -1.76 -0.11 -1.90
CA ILE A 41 -1.00 1.09 -1.57
C ILE A 41 -1.12 2.14 -2.68
N VAL A 42 -1.23 3.40 -2.27
CA VAL A 42 -1.06 4.57 -3.14
C VAL A 42 0.16 5.35 -2.66
N ALA A 43 1.09 5.65 -3.56
CA ALA A 43 2.29 6.43 -3.27
C ALA A 43 2.41 7.65 -4.19
N GLY A 44 2.95 8.75 -3.68
CA GLY A 44 3.09 10.02 -4.37
C GLY A 44 4.49 10.61 -4.20
N PHE A 45 5.10 11.02 -5.31
CA PHE A 45 6.42 11.66 -5.30
C PHE A 45 6.61 12.60 -6.50
N ARG A 46 6.97 13.87 -6.24
CA ARG A 46 7.32 14.88 -7.26
C ARG A 46 6.30 14.95 -8.42
N GLY A 47 5.01 15.02 -8.06
CA GLY A 47 3.91 15.12 -9.03
C GLY A 47 3.54 13.81 -9.74
N ARG A 48 4.16 12.69 -9.38
CA ARG A 48 3.81 11.35 -9.87
C ARG A 48 3.06 10.56 -8.81
N ILE A 49 2.16 9.71 -9.26
CA ILE A 49 1.37 8.79 -8.42
C ILE A 49 1.63 7.36 -8.89
N ALA A 50 1.83 6.46 -7.95
CA ALA A 50 1.89 5.02 -8.16
C ALA A 50 0.72 4.34 -7.44
N ILE A 51 0.10 3.39 -8.13
CA ILE A 51 -1.02 2.55 -7.66
C ILE A 51 -0.48 1.12 -7.59
N ILE A 52 -0.47 0.51 -6.41
CA ILE A 52 0.36 -0.68 -6.12
C ILE A 52 -0.49 -1.79 -5.50
N GLU A 53 -0.36 -3.00 -6.07
CA GLU A 53 -0.82 -4.28 -5.53
C GLU A 53 0.36 -5.00 -4.86
N VAL A 54 0.15 -5.63 -3.69
CA VAL A 54 1.22 -6.25 -2.89
C VAL A 54 1.01 -7.75 -2.68
#